data_AF-A0A6J4FLU0-F1
#
_entry.id   AF-A0A6J4FLU0-F1
#
_cell.length_a   1.000
_cell.length_b   1.000
_cell.length_c   1.000
_cell.angle_alpha   90.00
_cell.angle_beta   90.00
_cell.angle_gamma   90.00
#
_symmetry.space_group_name_H-M   'P 1'
#
loop_
_entity.id
_entity.type
_entity.pdbx_description
1 polymer ?
#
loop_
_entity_poly.entity_id
_entity_poly.type
_entity_poly.pdbx_seq_one_letter_code
_entity_poly.pdbx_strand_id
1 'polypeptide(L)' 'MNWHPPGFGGTRRDPEQVKRDGWQERGVLVIAEDDQRLTWPERELIRQLGQKLYGKRPEVAHD' A
#
# COMPACT_ATOMS: atom_id res chain seq x y z
N MET A 1 -22.17 11.92 -28.11
CA MET A 1 -22.39 12.10 -26.66
C MET A 1 -21.26 11.42 -25.90
N ASN A 2 -20.36 12.18 -25.27
CA ASN A 2 -19.47 11.65 -24.24
C ASN A 2 -19.32 12.70 -23.14
N TRP A 3 -20.11 12.58 -22.09
CA TRP A 3 -20.06 13.47 -20.94
C TRP A 3 -19.43 12.72 -19.77
N HIS A 4 -18.25 13.16 -19.34
CA HIS A 4 -17.68 12.83 -18.03
C HIS A 4 -17.65 14.15 -17.24
N PRO A 5 -18.21 14.22 -16.02
CA PRO A 5 -18.09 15.41 -15.21
C PRO A 5 -16.63 15.62 -14.79
N PRO A 6 -16.02 16.77 -15.07
CA PRO A 6 -14.73 17.12 -14.50
C PRO A 6 -14.96 17.47 -13.03
N GLY A 7 -14.52 16.61 -12.09
CA GLY A 7 -14.59 16.98 -10.67
C GLY A 7 -14.65 15.86 -9.63
N PHE A 8 -14.88 14.59 -9.98
CA PHE A 8 -14.83 13.48 -9.01
C PHE A 8 -13.42 12.90 -8.84
N GLY A 9 -12.47 13.80 -8.58
CA GLY A 9 -11.07 13.46 -8.46
C GLY A 9 -10.29 14.73 -8.20
N GLY A 10 -10.53 15.38 -7.06
CA GLY A 10 -9.57 16.34 -6.53
C GLY A 10 -8.17 15.74 -6.65
N THR A 11 -7.20 16.57 -7.03
CA THR A 11 -5.80 16.20 -7.31
C THR A 11 -5.41 15.05 -6.39
N ARG A 12 -5.28 13.82 -6.93
CA ARG A 12 -4.97 12.65 -6.10
C ARG A 12 -3.80 13.05 -5.23
N ARG A 13 -3.99 13.04 -3.91
CA ARG A 13 -2.89 13.29 -2.99
C ARG A 13 -1.77 12.35 -3.36
N ASP A 14 -0.56 12.89 -3.42
CA ASP A 14 0.60 12.11 -3.77
C ASP A 14 0.68 10.89 -2.82
N PRO A 15 0.93 9.67 -3.33
CA PRO A 15 0.94 8.47 -2.51
C PRO A 15 1.97 8.52 -1.38
N GLU A 16 3.10 9.22 -1.52
CA GLU A 16 4.04 9.44 -0.41
C GLU A 16 3.44 10.36 0.66
N GLN A 17 2.72 11.40 0.25
CA GLN A 17 2.02 12.28 1.20
C GLN A 17 0.98 11.50 1.99
N VAL A 18 0.19 10.63 1.35
CA VAL A 18 -0.80 9.79 2.04
C VAL A 18 -0.15 8.85 3.05
N LYS A 19 1.00 8.24 2.71
CA LYS A 19 1.75 7.38 3.64
C LYS A 19 2.29 8.16 4.84
N ARG A 20 2.82 9.38 4.60
CA ARG A 20 3.36 10.25 5.65
C ARG A 20 2.28 10.70 6.62
N ASP A 21 1.17 11.21 6.11
CA ASP A 21 0.04 11.67 6.92
C ASP A 21 -0.56 10.50 7.71
N GLY A 22 -0.73 9.34 7.05
CA GLY A 22 -1.18 8.11 7.70
C GLY A 22 -0.33 7.73 8.90
N TRP A 23 1.00 7.85 8.78
CA TRP A 23 1.92 7.58 9.88
C TRP A 23 1.84 8.63 10.98
N GLN A 24 1.97 9.91 10.64
CA GLN A 24 2.06 10.98 11.63
C GLN A 24 0.76 11.22 12.38
N GLU A 25 -0.39 11.14 11.71
CA GLU A 25 -1.68 11.49 12.31
C GLU A 25 -2.43 10.28 12.86
N ARG A 26 -2.20 9.08 12.30
CA ARG A 26 -3.00 7.89 12.62
C ARG A 26 -2.19 6.67 13.02
N GLY A 27 -0.87 6.72 12.96
CA GLY A 27 0.00 5.57 13.22
C GLY A 27 -0.16 4.43 12.20
N VAL A 28 -0.64 4.73 10.99
CA VAL A 28 -0.87 3.75 9.92
C VAL A 28 0.26 3.84 8.90
N LEU A 29 0.95 2.72 8.65
CA LEU A 29 2.03 2.65 7.68
C LEU A 29 1.70 1.62 6.58
N VAL A 30 1.83 2.03 5.32
CA VAL A 30 1.67 1.15 4.15
C VAL A 30 3.04 0.88 3.56
N ILE A 31 3.47 -0.39 3.63
CA ILE A 31 4.78 -0.85 3.18
C ILE A 31 4.58 -1.89 2.09
N ALA A 32 5.37 -1.81 1.02
CA ALA A 32 5.45 -2.89 0.05
C ALA A 32 6.25 -4.05 0.66
N GLU A 33 5.77 -5.28 0.51
CA GLU A 33 6.43 -6.48 1.06
C GLU A 33 7.90 -6.61 0.60
N ASP A 34 8.18 -6.14 -0.62
CA ASP A 34 9.46 -6.20 -1.30
C ASP A 34 10.25 -4.87 -1.28
N ASP A 35 9.85 -3.90 -0.45
CA ASP A 35 10.51 -2.57 -0.39
C ASP A 35 12.02 -2.72 -0.19
N GLN A 36 12.79 -2.14 -1.12
CA GLN A 36 14.26 -2.27 -1.16
C GLN A 36 14.97 -1.67 0.05
N ARG A 37 14.31 -0.78 0.78
CA ARG A 37 14.83 -0.16 2.00
C ARG A 37 14.81 -1.12 3.20
N LEU A 38 14.08 -2.23 3.10
CA LEU A 38 13.96 -3.24 4.15
C LEU A 38 15.00 -4.34 3.98
N THR A 39 15.60 -4.72 5.10
CA THR A 39 16.42 -5.94 5.24
C THR A 39 15.55 -7.18 5.08
N TRP A 40 16.19 -8.31 4.77
CA TRP A 40 15.48 -9.58 4.62
C TRP A 40 14.61 -9.94 5.85
N PRO A 41 15.09 -9.83 7.11
CA PRO A 41 14.25 -10.11 8.28
C PRO A 41 13.02 -9.20 8.40
N GLU A 42 13.15 -7.92 8.04
CA GLU A 42 12.04 -6.97 8.10
C GLU A 42 10.95 -7.29 7.06
N ARG A 43 11.36 -7.71 5.85
CA ARG A 43 10.42 -8.17 4.82
C ARG A 43 9.67 -9.41 5.27
N GLU A 44 10.37 -10.38 5.87
CA GLU A 44 9.73 -11.59 6.40
C GLU A 44 8.75 -11.26 7.53
N LEU A 45 9.09 -10.32 8.42
CA LEU A 45 8.17 -9.86 9.46
C LEU A 45 6.89 -9.27 8.86
N ILE A 46 7.02 -8.40 7.85
CA ILE A 46 5.86 -7.80 7.17
C ILE A 46 5.03 -8.89 6.48
N ARG A 47 5.66 -9.83 5.79
CA ARG A 47 4.97 -10.96 5.14
C ARG A 47 4.18 -11.78 6.15
N GLN A 48 4.79 -12.14 7.27
CA GLN A 48 4.13 -12.90 8.34
C GLN A 48 2.98 -12.11 8.98
N LEU A 49 3.16 -10.81 9.24
CA LEU A 49 2.10 -9.95 9.77
C LEU A 49 0.95 -9.82 8.77
N GLY A 50 1.25 -9.59 7.50
CA GLY A 50 0.25 -9.55 6.43
C GLY A 50 -0.53 -10.86 6.34
N GLN A 51 0.16 -12.00 6.36
CA GLN A 51 -0.47 -13.32 6.36
C GLN A 51 -1.35 -13.56 7.58
N LYS A 52 -0.92 -13.11 8.76
CA LYS A 52 -1.69 -13.25 10.00
C LYS A 52 -2.94 -12.37 10.01
N LEU A 53 -2.83 -11.14 9.51
CA LEU A 53 -3.91 -10.14 9.55
C LEU A 53 -4.91 -10.29 8.41
N TYR A 54 -4.46 -10.67 7.22
CA TYR A 54 -5.26 -10.66 5.99
C TYR A 54 -5.28 -12.00 5.24
N GLY A 55 -4.60 -13.02 5.76
CA GLY A 55 -4.48 -14.32 5.12
C GLY A 55 -3.40 -14.37 4.03
N LYS A 56 -3.22 -15.54 3.42
CA LYS A 56 -2.26 -15.71 2.31
C LYS A 56 -2.71 -14.89 1.11
N ARG A 57 -1.78 -14.12 0.52
CA ARG A 57 -2.02 -13.53 -0.81
C ARG A 57 -2.27 -14.66 -1.82
N PRO A 58 -3.24 -14.51 -2.74
CA PRO A 58 -3.32 -15.40 -3.87
C PRO A 58 -2.02 -15.30 -4.66
N GLU A 59 -1.37 -16.45 -4.87
CA GLU A 59 -0.24 -16.55 -5.78
C GLU A 59 -0.79 -16.22 -7.16
N VAL A 60 -0.53 -15.00 -7.63
CA VAL A 60 -0.78 -14.65 -9.03
C VAL A 60 0.22 -15.49 -9.83
N ALA A 61 -0.27 -16.62 -10.33
CA ALA A 61 0.42 -17.37 -11.38
C ALA A 61 0.59 -16.40 -12.55
N HIS A 62 1.80 -15.86 -12.69
CA HIS A 62 2.21 -15.26 -13.95
C HIS A 62 2.39 -16.41 -14.93
N ASP A 63 1.42 -16.56 -15.83
CA ASP A 63 1.54 -17.32 -17.08
C ASP A 63 2.39 -16.53 -18.09
#